data_AF-A0A8C1GJC0-F1
#
_entry.id   AF-A0A8C1GJC0-F1
#
_cell.length_a   1.000
_cell.length_b   1.000
_cell.length_c   1.000
_cell.angle_alpha   90.00
_cell.angle_beta   90.00
_cell.angle_gamma   90.00
#
_symmetry.space_group_name_H-M   'P 1'
#
loop_
_entity.id
_entity.type
_entity.pdbx_description
1 polymer ?
#
loop_
_entity_poly.entity_id
_entity_poly.type
_entity_poly.pdbx_seq_one_letter_code
_entity_poly.pdbx_strand_id
1 'polypeptide(L)'
;MEKIRERFKQKSSCESVRLRKRSSMLYSTDHKHSVRLLISIILFSDGCLFLQVFVPRVFQALLAAYADVKLYNLVLRWESPDVARWTVIFQPKKTKLVILVLFMYYYLEFTVFMFTVFILTLVLEIFIRLSFFIISFYVKLIVFSIITLTLSVFLKWILVQWNFLKFNVLHNVAVFYGAHPWHWYFTQGLPVVLGRHLPLFLHGCSLATKKHRILVITVLWTTAIYILLAHKEFRFVYPVLPFCMIFSGMSLANLIPALYTGLIQQRGPLCSEKILKTSFKNIKNSNTSSSKRLVALMFCSHLHCPLNLRFLECPPDLTGNEEYVDEADVFFSNPLHWLRMSFPSQSTLPSHILLFDCLEKEISSFLEENRFAKKAEIFHTHFPEGRVGRNILIYTRGSELKTK
;
A
#
# COMPACT_ATOMS: atom_id res chain seq x y z
N MET A 1 11.32 -11.36 44.95
CA MET A 1 12.13 -12.59 44.77
C MET A 1 12.40 -13.34 46.08
N GLU A 2 12.46 -12.68 47.24
CA GLU A 2 12.68 -13.35 48.54
C GLU A 2 11.49 -14.19 49.06
N LYS A 3 10.24 -13.79 48.78
CA LYS A 3 9.03 -14.58 49.15
C LYS A 3 8.90 -15.93 48.44
N ILE A 4 9.64 -16.16 47.35
CA ILE A 4 9.68 -17.45 46.64
C ILE A 4 10.73 -18.37 47.27
N ARG A 5 11.84 -17.82 47.77
CA ARG A 5 12.94 -18.57 48.40
C ARG A 5 12.53 -19.20 49.74
N GLU A 6 11.70 -18.51 50.51
CA GLU A 6 11.11 -19.01 51.78
C GLU A 6 10.26 -20.27 51.57
N ARG A 7 9.48 -20.34 50.48
CA ARG A 7 8.61 -21.51 50.20
C ARG A 7 9.37 -22.76 49.78
N PHE A 8 10.60 -22.63 49.27
CA PHE A 8 11.44 -23.76 48.89
C PHE A 8 12.31 -24.30 50.04
N LYS A 9 12.41 -23.59 51.18
CA LYS A 9 13.19 -24.04 52.35
C LYS A 9 12.45 -25.04 53.25
N GLN A 10 11.14 -25.22 53.11
CA GLN A 10 10.31 -25.93 54.11
C GLN A 10 9.86 -27.34 53.69
N LYS A 11 10.61 -28.05 52.85
CA LYS A 11 10.31 -29.45 52.54
C LYS A 11 11.56 -30.28 52.25
N SER A 12 12.34 -30.54 53.30
CA SER A 12 13.46 -31.47 53.30
C SER A 12 13.20 -32.67 54.23
N SER A 13 12.07 -33.36 54.07
CA SER A 13 11.90 -34.72 54.61
C SER A 13 11.63 -35.67 53.44
N CYS A 14 12.61 -36.53 53.19
CA CYS A 14 12.57 -37.56 52.17
C CYS A 14 11.55 -38.64 52.60
N GLU A 15 10.37 -38.62 51.97
CA GLU A 15 9.45 -39.75 51.97
C GLU A 15 9.17 -40.11 50.52
N SER A 16 9.45 -41.36 50.14
CA SER A 16 9.18 -41.86 48.79
C SER A 16 7.67 -41.93 48.57
N VAL A 17 7.11 -40.92 47.90
CA VAL A 17 5.70 -40.92 47.50
C VAL A 17 5.48 -42.02 46.46
N ARG A 18 4.96 -43.17 46.89
CA ARG A 18 4.40 -44.19 45.98
C ARG A 18 3.23 -43.57 45.24
N LEU A 19 3.42 -43.21 43.97
CA LEU A 19 2.35 -42.81 43.07
C LEU A 19 1.38 -43.99 42.91
N ARG A 20 0.22 -43.89 43.56
CA ARG A 20 -0.91 -44.82 43.36
C ARG A 20 -1.38 -44.66 41.91
N LYS A 21 -1.02 -45.60 41.03
CA LYS A 21 -1.59 -45.71 39.67
C LYS A 21 -3.11 -45.83 39.81
N ARG A 22 -3.84 -44.74 39.55
CA ARG A 22 -5.27 -44.81 39.25
C ARG A 22 -5.39 -45.35 37.83
N SER A 23 -5.88 -46.58 37.69
CA SER A 23 -6.39 -47.07 36.42
C SER A 23 -7.62 -46.23 36.05
N SER A 24 -7.47 -45.38 35.03
CA SER A 24 -8.63 -44.73 34.42
C SER A 24 -9.36 -45.76 33.56
N MET A 25 -10.65 -45.92 33.82
CA MET A 25 -11.60 -46.74 33.07
C MET A 25 -11.91 -46.08 31.70
N LEU A 26 -10.88 -45.77 30.92
CA LEU A 26 -10.96 -45.18 29.57
C LEU A 26 -10.07 -45.94 28.57
N TYR A 27 -9.41 -47.00 29.02
CA TYR A 27 -8.68 -47.94 28.19
C TYR A 27 -9.29 -49.33 28.31
N SER A 28 -10.51 -49.50 27.82
CA SER A 28 -10.99 -50.82 27.42
C SER A 28 -10.16 -51.29 26.22
N THR A 29 -9.72 -52.54 26.28
CA THR A 29 -8.64 -53.12 25.48
C THR A 29 -9.06 -53.83 24.20
N ASP A 30 -10.32 -53.73 23.76
CA ASP A 30 -10.82 -54.69 22.76
C ASP A 30 -10.93 -54.22 21.31
N HIS A 31 -10.67 -52.94 20.98
CA HIS A 31 -10.73 -52.46 19.57
C HIS A 31 -9.39 -51.97 18.98
N LYS A 32 -8.27 -52.28 19.64
CA LYS A 32 -6.99 -51.61 19.39
C LYS A 32 -6.09 -52.20 18.30
N HIS A 33 -6.40 -53.32 17.66
CA HIS A 33 -5.44 -53.94 16.73
C HIS A 33 -5.38 -53.26 15.35
N SER A 34 -6.52 -52.94 14.73
CA SER A 34 -6.52 -52.36 13.37
C SER A 34 -6.09 -50.88 13.34
N VAL A 35 -6.47 -50.11 14.36
CA VAL A 35 -6.09 -48.69 14.50
C VAL A 35 -4.64 -48.54 14.92
N ARG A 36 -4.13 -49.42 15.80
CA ARG A 36 -2.69 -49.45 16.09
C ARG A 36 -1.89 -49.83 14.87
N LEU A 37 -2.35 -50.71 13.99
CA LEU A 37 -1.59 -51.05 12.78
C LEU A 37 -1.53 -49.88 11.79
N LEU A 38 -2.65 -49.18 11.55
CA LEU A 38 -2.68 -48.04 10.62
C LEU A 38 -1.92 -46.84 11.17
N ILE A 39 -2.11 -46.53 12.46
CA ILE A 39 -1.36 -45.47 13.15
C ILE A 39 0.10 -45.90 13.34
N SER A 40 0.39 -47.18 13.55
CA SER A 40 1.76 -47.72 13.58
C SER A 40 2.40 -47.65 12.21
N ILE A 41 1.72 -47.88 11.09
CA ILE A 41 2.32 -47.74 9.76
C ILE A 41 2.62 -46.27 9.44
N ILE A 42 1.77 -45.35 9.93
CA ILE A 42 1.99 -43.89 9.82
C ILE A 42 3.05 -43.39 10.82
N LEU A 43 3.17 -44.00 12.01
CA LEU A 43 4.11 -43.64 13.07
C LEU A 43 5.45 -44.41 13.02
N PHE A 44 5.54 -45.60 12.40
CA PHE A 44 6.79 -46.40 12.30
C PHE A 44 7.84 -45.77 11.40
N SER A 45 7.59 -44.59 10.82
CA SER A 45 8.69 -43.73 10.39
C SER A 45 9.25 -42.93 11.58
N ASP A 46 9.61 -43.63 12.66
CA ASP A 46 10.25 -43.10 13.87
C ASP A 46 11.68 -42.56 13.63
N GLY A 47 12.09 -42.43 12.36
CA GLY A 47 13.40 -41.89 11.96
C GLY A 47 13.36 -40.57 11.20
N CYS A 48 12.18 -40.05 10.80
CA CYS A 48 12.13 -38.89 9.89
C CYS A 48 11.52 -37.64 10.55
N LEU A 49 12.21 -37.11 11.57
CA LEU A 49 11.97 -35.74 12.07
C LEU A 49 11.93 -34.72 10.90
N PHE A 50 12.69 -35.01 9.84
CA PHE A 50 12.64 -34.29 8.58
C PHE A 50 11.23 -34.32 7.98
N LEU A 51 10.58 -35.46 7.78
CA LEU A 51 9.26 -35.52 7.16
C LEU A 51 8.18 -34.80 7.99
N GLN A 52 8.20 -34.91 9.32
CA GLN A 52 7.22 -34.27 10.20
C GLN A 52 7.38 -32.75 10.32
N VAL A 53 8.58 -32.22 10.11
CA VAL A 53 8.85 -30.77 10.22
C VAL A 53 8.94 -30.11 8.84
N PHE A 54 9.63 -30.75 7.90
CA PHE A 54 9.90 -30.22 6.56
C PHE A 54 8.63 -30.21 5.71
N VAL A 55 7.87 -31.31 5.65
CA VAL A 55 6.70 -31.40 4.76
C VAL A 55 5.64 -30.36 5.11
N PRO A 56 5.23 -30.17 6.37
CA PRO A 56 4.27 -29.11 6.71
C PRO A 56 4.80 -27.71 6.42
N ARG A 57 6.11 -27.47 6.58
CA ARG A 57 6.73 -26.16 6.29
C ARG A 57 6.80 -25.85 4.80
N VAL A 58 7.16 -26.83 3.98
CA VAL A 58 7.17 -26.69 2.51
C VAL A 58 5.75 -26.50 2.00
N PHE A 59 4.81 -27.31 2.48
CA PHE A 59 3.40 -27.16 2.13
C PHE A 59 2.86 -25.78 2.54
N GLN A 60 3.16 -25.33 3.75
CA GLN A 60 2.86 -23.97 4.23
C GLN A 60 3.47 -22.89 3.32
N ALA A 61 4.71 -23.05 2.86
CA ALA A 61 5.38 -22.08 2.00
C ALA A 61 4.74 -22.01 0.60
N LEU A 62 4.42 -23.15 0.00
CA LEU A 62 3.76 -23.23 -1.31
C LEU A 62 2.38 -22.57 -1.28
N LEU A 63 1.62 -22.85 -0.23
CA LEU A 63 0.29 -22.29 -0.05
C LEU A 63 0.31 -20.79 0.24
N ALA A 64 1.27 -20.33 1.04
CA ALA A 64 1.53 -18.91 1.25
C ALA A 64 1.85 -18.19 -0.08
N ALA A 65 2.69 -18.80 -0.94
CA ALA A 65 2.99 -18.26 -2.26
C ALA A 65 1.76 -18.21 -3.17
N TYR A 66 0.92 -19.26 -3.17
CA TYR A 66 -0.35 -19.26 -3.90
C TYR A 66 -1.28 -18.14 -3.44
N ALA A 67 -1.37 -17.93 -2.12
CA ALA A 67 -2.20 -16.90 -1.53
C ALA A 67 -1.73 -15.48 -1.91
N ASP A 68 -0.41 -15.24 -1.91
CA ASP A 68 0.20 -13.99 -2.38
C ASP A 68 -0.14 -13.71 -3.85
N VAL A 69 -0.07 -14.73 -4.72
CA VAL A 69 -0.44 -14.60 -6.15
C VAL A 69 -1.93 -14.30 -6.32
N LYS A 70 -2.81 -14.94 -5.54
CA LYS A 70 -4.24 -14.65 -5.58
C LYS A 70 -4.56 -13.25 -5.07
N LEU A 71 -3.92 -12.82 -3.98
CA LEU A 71 -4.05 -11.46 -3.46
C LEU A 71 -3.57 -10.43 -4.47
N TYR A 72 -2.42 -10.65 -5.11
CA TYR A 72 -1.91 -9.79 -6.18
C TYR A 72 -2.93 -9.63 -7.31
N ASN A 73 -3.44 -10.74 -7.83
CA ASN A 73 -4.43 -10.74 -8.92
C ASN A 73 -5.76 -10.09 -8.51
N LEU A 74 -6.16 -10.23 -7.25
CA LEU A 74 -7.36 -9.58 -6.72
C LEU A 74 -7.19 -8.06 -6.69
N VAL A 75 -6.06 -7.58 -6.14
CA VAL A 75 -5.76 -6.15 -6.05
C VAL A 75 -5.58 -5.55 -7.44
N LEU A 76 -4.95 -6.26 -8.38
CA LEU A 76 -4.81 -5.84 -9.77
C LEU A 76 -6.16 -5.64 -10.49
N ARG A 77 -7.21 -6.38 -10.08
CA ARG A 77 -8.58 -6.18 -10.61
C ARG A 77 -9.30 -5.00 -9.97
N TRP A 78 -8.87 -4.57 -8.78
CA TRP A 78 -9.54 -3.52 -8.01
C TRP A 78 -8.86 -2.16 -8.15
N GLU A 79 -7.54 -2.16 -8.30
CA GLU A 79 -6.65 -1.00 -8.24
C GLU A 79 -5.52 -1.13 -9.26
N SER A 80 -4.63 -0.13 -9.31
CA SER A 80 -3.50 -0.09 -10.24
C SER A 80 -2.46 -1.19 -9.96
N PRO A 81 -1.66 -1.58 -10.98
CA PRO A 81 -0.58 -2.55 -10.80
C PRO A 81 0.46 -2.13 -9.75
N ASP A 82 0.67 -0.83 -9.54
CA ASP A 82 1.56 -0.34 -8.49
C ASP A 82 1.05 -0.67 -7.09
N VAL A 83 -0.25 -0.48 -6.85
CA VAL A 83 -0.88 -0.83 -5.57
C VAL A 83 -0.76 -2.33 -5.31
N ALA A 84 -1.00 -3.16 -6.33
CA ALA A 84 -0.87 -4.61 -6.22
C ALA A 84 0.56 -5.04 -5.83
N ARG A 85 1.58 -4.44 -6.47
CA ARG A 85 2.99 -4.70 -6.15
C ARG A 85 3.33 -4.32 -4.71
N TRP A 86 2.98 -3.09 -4.29
CA TRP A 86 3.27 -2.61 -2.94
C TRP A 86 2.55 -3.43 -1.86
N THR A 87 1.31 -3.85 -2.11
CA THR A 87 0.53 -4.69 -1.18
C THR A 87 1.25 -6.01 -0.85
N VAL A 88 1.78 -6.70 -1.87
CA VAL A 88 2.50 -7.97 -1.68
C VAL A 88 3.88 -7.75 -1.05
N ILE A 89 4.57 -6.66 -1.38
CA ILE A 89 5.87 -6.32 -0.78
C ILE A 89 5.72 -6.03 0.72
N PHE A 90 4.65 -5.34 1.11
CA PHE A 90 4.38 -4.99 2.51
C PHE A 90 3.86 -6.15 3.35
N GLN A 91 3.44 -7.26 2.73
CA GLN A 91 2.97 -8.43 3.47
C GLN A 91 4.07 -9.01 4.37
N PRO A 92 3.87 -9.03 5.70
CA PRO A 92 4.86 -9.61 6.59
C PRO A 92 4.99 -11.11 6.34
N LYS A 93 6.23 -11.62 6.36
CA LYS A 93 6.53 -13.05 6.12
C LYS A 93 5.75 -14.00 7.05
N LYS A 94 5.44 -13.55 8.28
CA LYS A 94 4.69 -14.31 9.30
C LYS A 94 3.17 -14.36 9.06
N THR A 95 2.62 -13.45 8.25
CA THR A 95 1.18 -13.35 7.92
C THR A 95 0.80 -14.03 6.60
N LYS A 96 1.77 -14.52 5.83
CA LYS A 96 1.49 -15.21 4.56
C LYS A 96 0.73 -16.52 4.75
N LEU A 97 0.98 -17.22 5.86
CA LEU A 97 0.15 -18.34 6.30
C LEU A 97 -1.24 -17.88 6.74
N VAL A 98 -1.40 -16.64 7.21
CA VAL A 98 -2.71 -16.11 7.62
C VAL A 98 -3.57 -15.75 6.42
N ILE A 99 -3.01 -15.41 5.25
CA ILE A 99 -3.79 -15.30 4.00
C ILE A 99 -4.27 -16.68 3.56
N LEU A 100 -3.44 -17.72 3.69
CA LEU A 100 -3.89 -19.08 3.43
C LEU A 100 -4.88 -19.57 4.49
N VAL A 101 -4.65 -19.33 5.78
CA VAL A 101 -5.62 -19.62 6.83
C VAL A 101 -6.86 -18.86 6.46
N LEU A 102 -6.87 -17.55 6.22
CA LEU A 102 -8.00 -16.77 5.68
C LEU A 102 -8.62 -17.32 4.38
N PHE A 103 -7.89 -18.05 3.52
CA PHE A 103 -8.39 -18.65 2.27
C PHE A 103 -8.92 -20.09 2.47
N MET A 104 -8.38 -20.83 3.44
CA MET A 104 -8.85 -22.13 3.94
C MET A 104 -9.95 -21.96 5.02
N TYR A 105 -9.97 -20.80 5.67
CA TYR A 105 -10.92 -20.19 6.61
C TYR A 105 -11.96 -19.39 5.82
N TYR A 106 -11.66 -18.98 4.58
CA TYR A 106 -12.68 -18.66 3.57
C TYR A 106 -13.53 -19.90 3.27
N TYR A 107 -12.95 -21.11 3.46
CA TYR A 107 -13.65 -22.38 3.39
C TYR A 107 -14.14 -22.93 4.75
N LEU A 108 -13.50 -22.58 5.89
CA LEU A 108 -13.81 -23.18 7.20
C LEU A 108 -14.44 -22.21 8.23
N GLU A 109 -14.27 -20.90 8.11
CA GLU A 109 -14.91 -19.87 8.96
C GLU A 109 -15.65 -18.82 8.14
N PHE A 110 -16.41 -19.37 7.21
CA PHE A 110 -17.72 -18.92 6.84
C PHE A 110 -18.75 -19.04 7.99
N THR A 111 -18.34 -19.09 9.27
CA THR A 111 -19.25 -19.38 10.41
C THR A 111 -19.47 -18.17 11.31
N VAL A 112 -18.44 -17.35 11.56
CA VAL A 112 -18.58 -16.14 12.41
C VAL A 112 -18.96 -14.90 11.57
N PHE A 113 -18.37 -14.73 10.38
CA PHE A 113 -18.75 -13.66 9.45
C PHE A 113 -20.12 -13.92 8.83
N MET A 114 -20.48 -15.19 8.56
CA MET A 114 -21.84 -15.51 8.19
C MET A 114 -22.80 -15.28 9.33
N PHE A 115 -22.52 -15.51 10.62
CA PHE A 115 -23.61 -15.28 11.59
C PHE A 115 -24.10 -13.81 11.64
N THR A 116 -23.22 -12.85 11.35
CA THR A 116 -23.56 -11.42 11.30
C THR A 116 -23.99 -10.95 9.91
N VAL A 117 -23.41 -11.50 8.83
CA VAL A 117 -23.82 -11.18 7.44
C VAL A 117 -25.05 -11.98 7.02
N PHE A 118 -25.20 -13.25 7.39
CA PHE A 118 -26.38 -14.11 7.20
C PHE A 118 -27.64 -13.56 7.85
N ILE A 119 -27.58 -12.85 8.98
CA ILE A 119 -28.77 -12.19 9.55
C ILE A 119 -29.11 -10.91 8.76
N LEU A 120 -28.10 -10.17 8.32
CA LEU A 120 -28.28 -8.94 7.54
C LEU A 120 -28.65 -9.22 6.07
N THR A 121 -28.14 -10.32 5.50
CA THR A 121 -28.47 -10.84 4.17
C THR A 121 -29.66 -11.79 4.22
N LEU A 122 -30.04 -12.43 5.33
CA LEU A 122 -31.38 -13.07 5.41
C LEU A 122 -32.44 -12.01 5.17
N VAL A 123 -32.32 -10.86 5.84
CA VAL A 123 -33.31 -9.78 5.76
C VAL A 123 -33.35 -9.12 4.37
N LEU A 124 -32.26 -9.19 3.58
CA LEU A 124 -32.15 -8.61 2.22
C LEU A 124 -32.26 -9.63 1.07
N GLU A 125 -31.87 -10.90 1.26
CA GLU A 125 -31.97 -12.02 0.31
C GLU A 125 -33.30 -12.79 0.40
N ILE A 126 -34.09 -12.60 1.47
CA ILE A 126 -35.51 -13.04 1.51
C ILE A 126 -36.30 -12.49 0.31
N PHE A 127 -35.80 -11.45 -0.37
CA PHE A 127 -36.47 -10.86 -1.53
C PHE A 127 -35.98 -11.34 -2.90
N ILE A 128 -34.81 -11.99 -3.06
CA ILE A 128 -34.25 -12.27 -4.40
C ILE A 128 -33.53 -13.64 -4.49
N ARG A 129 -34.21 -14.61 -5.15
CA ARG A 129 -33.76 -15.92 -5.70
C ARG A 129 -33.90 -17.18 -4.82
N LEU A 130 -34.99 -17.91 -5.10
CA LEU A 130 -35.43 -19.12 -4.40
C LEU A 130 -34.87 -20.46 -4.95
N SER A 131 -34.29 -20.51 -6.16
CA SER A 131 -33.94 -21.80 -6.80
C SER A 131 -32.56 -22.36 -6.46
N PHE A 132 -31.55 -21.52 -6.21
CA PHE A 132 -30.18 -21.97 -5.91
C PHE A 132 -29.96 -22.32 -4.42
N PHE A 133 -30.81 -21.80 -3.54
CA PHE A 133 -30.71 -22.04 -2.10
C PHE A 133 -31.00 -23.50 -1.76
N ILE A 134 -31.97 -24.11 -2.43
CA ILE A 134 -32.41 -25.49 -2.15
C ILE A 134 -31.27 -26.48 -2.39
N ILE A 135 -30.57 -26.40 -3.52
CA ILE A 135 -29.46 -27.30 -3.85
C ILE A 135 -28.27 -27.07 -2.91
N SER A 136 -27.92 -25.80 -2.64
CA SER A 136 -26.83 -25.49 -1.69
C SER A 136 -27.15 -25.95 -0.27
N PHE A 137 -28.41 -25.80 0.16
CA PHE A 137 -28.89 -26.24 1.46
C PHE A 137 -28.84 -27.76 1.60
N TYR A 138 -29.34 -28.52 0.62
CA TYR A 138 -29.30 -29.98 0.66
C TYR A 138 -27.88 -30.53 0.60
N VAL A 139 -26.98 -29.95 -0.19
CA VAL A 139 -25.56 -30.37 -0.22
C VAL A 139 -24.89 -30.09 1.13
N LYS A 140 -25.13 -28.93 1.74
CA LYS A 140 -24.60 -28.61 3.08
C LYS A 140 -25.19 -29.52 4.17
N LEU A 141 -26.47 -29.89 4.06
CA LEU A 141 -27.15 -30.79 4.99
C LEU A 141 -26.61 -32.22 4.89
N ILE A 142 -26.33 -32.70 3.67
CA ILE A 142 -25.74 -34.02 3.42
C ILE A 142 -24.29 -34.06 3.93
N VAL A 143 -23.49 -33.04 3.65
CA VAL A 143 -22.12 -32.93 4.16
C VAL A 143 -22.11 -32.84 5.69
N PHE A 144 -23.01 -32.04 6.27
CA PHE A 144 -23.20 -31.98 7.72
C PHE A 144 -23.60 -33.35 8.28
N SER A 145 -24.57 -34.03 7.68
CA SER A 145 -25.02 -35.37 8.05
C SER A 145 -23.87 -36.39 8.02
N ILE A 146 -23.08 -36.42 6.93
CA ILE A 146 -21.91 -37.30 6.78
C ILE A 146 -20.85 -37.00 7.84
N ILE A 147 -20.54 -35.72 8.08
CA ILE A 147 -19.59 -35.31 9.12
C ILE A 147 -20.09 -35.76 10.50
N THR A 148 -21.36 -35.56 10.79
CA THR A 148 -21.98 -35.90 12.07
C THR A 148 -22.12 -37.41 12.31
N LEU A 149 -22.36 -38.19 11.25
CA LEU A 149 -22.39 -39.65 11.26
C LEU A 149 -20.98 -40.23 11.42
N THR A 150 -19.99 -39.63 10.76
CA THR A 150 -18.57 -40.02 10.88
C THR A 150 -18.03 -39.67 12.27
N LEU A 151 -18.49 -38.57 12.88
CA LEU A 151 -18.16 -38.18 14.25
C LEU A 151 -18.87 -39.05 15.29
N SER A 152 -20.16 -39.39 15.09
CA SER A 152 -20.94 -40.19 16.06
C SER A 152 -20.45 -41.63 16.20
N VAL A 153 -19.88 -42.20 15.14
CA VAL A 153 -19.31 -43.57 15.16
C VAL A 153 -17.96 -43.64 15.87
N PHE A 154 -17.21 -42.52 15.98
CA PHE A 154 -15.82 -42.56 16.47
C PHE A 154 -15.53 -41.72 17.73
N LEU A 155 -16.28 -40.67 18.09
CA LEU A 155 -16.07 -39.89 19.33
C LEU A 155 -17.32 -39.10 19.79
N LYS A 156 -17.39 -38.75 21.08
CA LYS A 156 -18.40 -37.84 21.65
C LYS A 156 -18.54 -36.57 20.80
N TRP A 157 -19.78 -36.16 20.54
CA TRP A 157 -20.08 -34.90 19.87
C TRP A 157 -19.53 -33.70 20.64
N ILE A 158 -18.61 -32.97 20.00
CA ILE A 158 -17.99 -31.77 20.54
C ILE A 158 -18.23 -30.64 19.53
N LEU A 159 -19.17 -29.75 19.85
CA LEU A 159 -19.34 -28.51 19.10
C LEU A 159 -18.24 -27.52 19.53
N VAL A 160 -17.13 -27.52 18.78
CA VAL A 160 -15.91 -26.76 19.11
C VAL A 160 -16.20 -25.27 19.26
N GLN A 161 -17.07 -24.71 18.42
CA GLN A 161 -17.43 -23.29 18.43
C GLN A 161 -18.20 -22.92 19.70
N TRP A 162 -19.18 -23.74 20.11
CA TRP A 162 -19.91 -23.53 21.35
C TRP A 162 -19.02 -23.69 22.57
N ASN A 163 -18.13 -24.69 22.57
CA ASN A 163 -17.15 -24.83 23.64
C ASN A 163 -16.20 -23.63 23.67
N PHE A 164 -15.75 -23.12 22.52
CA PHE A 164 -14.91 -21.91 22.47
C PHE A 164 -15.65 -20.70 23.07
N LEU A 165 -16.89 -20.45 22.65
CA LEU A 165 -17.71 -19.35 23.17
C LEU A 165 -17.95 -19.51 24.67
N LYS A 166 -18.34 -20.73 25.08
CA LYS A 166 -18.59 -21.08 26.48
C LYS A 166 -17.34 -20.85 27.32
N PHE A 167 -16.18 -21.36 26.92
CA PHE A 167 -14.96 -21.28 27.72
C PHE A 167 -14.26 -19.92 27.66
N ASN A 168 -14.16 -19.30 26.48
CA ASN A 168 -13.37 -18.07 26.29
C ASN A 168 -14.17 -16.79 26.49
N VAL A 169 -15.47 -16.78 26.15
CA VAL A 169 -16.32 -15.57 26.28
C VAL A 169 -17.18 -15.64 27.53
N LEU A 170 -17.95 -16.72 27.72
CA LEU A 170 -18.91 -16.80 28.84
C LEU A 170 -18.24 -17.10 30.19
N HIS A 171 -17.32 -18.08 30.23
CA HIS A 171 -16.59 -18.43 31.45
C HIS A 171 -15.31 -17.61 31.64
N ASN A 172 -14.91 -16.85 30.61
CA ASN A 172 -13.78 -15.91 30.61
C ASN A 172 -12.49 -16.46 31.24
N VAL A 173 -12.20 -17.74 31.01
CA VAL A 173 -11.06 -18.45 31.64
C VAL A 173 -9.72 -17.81 31.29
N ALA A 174 -9.66 -17.12 30.14
CA ALA A 174 -8.47 -16.46 29.64
C ALA A 174 -7.99 -15.29 30.53
N VAL A 175 -8.82 -14.74 31.43
CA VAL A 175 -8.42 -13.73 32.42
C VAL A 175 -7.27 -14.23 33.32
N PHE A 176 -7.18 -15.54 33.55
CA PHE A 176 -6.08 -16.14 34.31
C PHE A 176 -4.70 -15.84 33.72
N TYR A 177 -4.60 -15.65 32.41
CA TYR A 177 -3.35 -15.35 31.71
C TYR A 177 -3.05 -13.84 31.60
N GLY A 178 -3.89 -13.00 32.21
CA GLY A 178 -3.78 -11.54 32.18
C GLY A 178 -4.91 -10.89 31.38
N ALA A 179 -5.34 -9.71 31.85
CA ALA A 179 -6.38 -8.90 31.23
C ALA A 179 -5.79 -7.60 30.67
N HIS A 180 -6.31 -7.16 29.53
CA HIS A 180 -5.92 -5.91 28.89
C HIS A 180 -7.11 -4.96 28.78
N PRO A 181 -6.88 -3.63 28.85
CA PRO A 181 -7.93 -2.63 28.66
C PRO A 181 -8.73 -2.84 27.36
N TRP A 182 -9.98 -2.39 27.34
CA TRP A 182 -10.87 -2.54 26.19
C TRP A 182 -10.27 -1.92 24.91
N HIS A 183 -9.60 -0.76 25.03
CA HIS A 183 -8.99 -0.03 23.91
C HIS A 183 -7.65 -0.60 23.42
N TRP A 184 -7.17 -1.71 24.00
CA TRP A 184 -5.81 -2.22 23.73
C TRP A 184 -5.57 -2.51 22.25
N TYR A 185 -6.55 -3.06 21.50
CA TYR A 185 -6.37 -3.31 20.06
C TYR A 185 -6.21 -2.03 19.24
N PHE A 186 -6.88 -0.92 19.60
CA PHE A 186 -6.73 0.35 18.89
C PHE A 186 -5.45 1.10 19.28
N THR A 187 -5.08 1.05 20.56
CA THR A 187 -3.96 1.82 21.11
C THR A 187 -2.62 1.11 21.00
N GLN A 188 -2.59 -0.23 21.05
CA GLN A 188 -1.36 -1.02 21.07
C GLN A 188 -1.38 -2.13 20.02
N GLY A 189 -2.44 -2.95 19.96
CA GLY A 189 -2.51 -4.13 19.09
C GLY A 189 -2.28 -3.81 17.61
N LEU A 190 -3.16 -3.00 17.01
CA LEU A 190 -3.08 -2.62 15.61
C LEU A 190 -1.86 -1.73 15.30
N PRO A 191 -1.53 -0.69 16.11
CA PRO A 191 -0.31 0.11 15.90
C PRO A 191 0.98 -0.71 15.93
N VAL A 192 1.14 -1.65 16.85
CA VAL A 192 2.35 -2.48 16.97
C VAL A 192 2.47 -3.46 15.80
N VAL A 193 1.36 -4.08 15.38
CA VAL A 193 1.38 -5.05 14.28
C VAL A 193 1.60 -4.37 12.93
N LEU A 194 1.03 -3.17 12.71
CA LEU A 194 1.29 -2.38 11.51
C LEU A 194 2.67 -1.71 11.55
N GLY A 195 3.15 -1.34 12.75
CA GLY A 195 4.43 -0.68 12.98
C GLY A 195 4.63 0.52 12.06
N ARG A 196 5.71 0.49 11.29
CA ARG A 196 6.07 1.52 10.30
C ARG A 196 5.04 1.71 9.17
N HIS A 197 4.13 0.78 8.94
CA HIS A 197 3.08 0.91 7.93
C HIS A 197 1.85 1.66 8.44
N LEU A 198 1.73 1.92 9.76
CA LEU A 198 0.60 2.62 10.35
C LEU A 198 0.27 3.97 9.68
N PRO A 199 1.23 4.91 9.45
CA PRO A 199 0.89 6.18 8.79
C PRO A 199 0.40 5.98 7.36
N LEU A 200 0.97 5.02 6.62
CA LEU A 200 0.55 4.68 5.26
C LEU A 200 -0.86 4.08 5.25
N PHE A 201 -1.18 3.23 6.22
CA PHE A 201 -2.51 2.67 6.39
C PHE A 201 -3.55 3.78 6.66
N LEU A 202 -3.27 4.68 7.61
CA LEU A 202 -4.18 5.78 7.95
C LEU A 202 -4.42 6.72 6.76
N HIS A 203 -3.35 7.11 6.06
CA HIS A 203 -3.47 7.91 4.85
C HIS A 203 -4.23 7.16 3.75
N GLY A 204 -3.93 5.87 3.54
CA GLY A 204 -4.65 5.01 2.60
C GLY A 204 -6.15 4.89 2.91
N CYS A 205 -6.53 4.81 4.19
CA CYS A 205 -7.93 4.83 4.62
C CYS A 205 -8.63 6.14 4.24
N SER A 206 -7.93 7.27 4.29
CA SER A 206 -8.49 8.58 3.87
C SER A 206 -8.72 8.68 2.36
N LEU A 207 -7.89 7.96 1.58
CA LEU A 207 -8.00 7.86 0.12
C LEU A 207 -9.03 6.81 -0.34
N ALA A 208 -9.59 6.04 0.58
CA ALA A 208 -10.47 4.92 0.26
C ALA A 208 -11.75 5.38 -0.46
N THR A 209 -11.94 4.91 -1.69
CA THR A 209 -13.18 5.10 -2.45
C THR A 209 -14.35 4.41 -1.75
N LYS A 210 -15.60 4.80 -2.10
CA LYS A 210 -16.82 4.20 -1.52
C LYS A 210 -16.83 2.66 -1.60
N LYS A 211 -16.24 2.09 -2.65
CA LYS A 211 -16.10 0.64 -2.87
C LYS A 211 -15.17 -0.01 -1.85
N HIS A 212 -14.04 0.61 -1.54
CA HIS A 212 -13.03 0.03 -0.64
C HIS A 212 -13.31 0.31 0.84
N ARG A 213 -14.25 1.21 1.18
CA ARG A 213 -14.69 1.46 2.56
C ARG A 213 -15.18 0.20 3.28
N ILE A 214 -15.75 -0.77 2.56
CA ILE A 214 -16.19 -2.03 3.16
C ILE A 214 -15.02 -2.78 3.82
N LEU A 215 -13.80 -2.71 3.25
CA LEU A 215 -12.62 -3.34 3.83
C LEU A 215 -12.16 -2.62 5.10
N VAL A 216 -12.25 -1.28 5.15
CA VAL A 216 -11.99 -0.50 6.37
C VAL A 216 -12.98 -0.86 7.46
N ILE A 217 -14.26 -0.95 7.11
CA ILE A 217 -15.33 -1.37 8.02
C ILE A 217 -15.04 -2.78 8.54
N THR A 218 -14.62 -3.71 7.69
CA THR A 218 -14.22 -5.07 8.13
C THR A 218 -13.07 -5.03 9.13
N VAL A 219 -12.01 -4.25 8.89
CA VAL A 219 -10.88 -4.11 9.83
C VAL A 219 -11.36 -3.57 11.19
N LEU A 220 -12.18 -2.51 11.17
CA LEU A 220 -12.72 -1.88 12.39
C LEU A 220 -13.69 -2.80 13.13
N TRP A 221 -14.56 -3.49 12.40
CA TRP A 221 -15.53 -4.42 12.95
C TRP A 221 -14.84 -5.61 13.63
N THR A 222 -13.88 -6.24 12.95
CA THR A 222 -13.13 -7.37 13.51
C THR A 222 -12.36 -6.96 14.77
N THR A 223 -11.70 -5.79 14.75
CA THR A 223 -11.00 -5.27 15.95
C THR A 223 -11.98 -4.89 17.06
N ALA A 224 -13.19 -4.41 16.73
CA ALA A 224 -14.24 -4.10 17.70
C ALA A 224 -14.80 -5.34 18.40
N ILE A 225 -15.05 -6.44 17.67
CA ILE A 225 -15.51 -7.69 18.28
C ILE A 225 -14.47 -8.23 19.28
N TYR A 226 -13.17 -8.13 18.95
CA TYR A 226 -12.12 -8.58 19.85
C TYR A 226 -11.97 -7.73 21.13
N ILE A 227 -12.64 -6.58 21.24
CA ILE A 227 -12.73 -5.82 22.49
C ILE A 227 -13.42 -6.64 23.59
N LEU A 228 -14.40 -7.47 23.21
CA LEU A 228 -15.17 -8.31 24.13
C LEU A 228 -14.30 -9.39 24.81
N LEU A 229 -13.11 -9.67 24.27
CA LEU A 229 -12.16 -10.61 24.85
C LEU A 229 -11.33 -9.90 25.92
N ALA A 230 -11.40 -10.39 27.17
CA ALA A 230 -10.60 -9.85 28.27
C ALA A 230 -9.10 -10.08 28.05
N HIS A 231 -8.75 -11.28 27.56
CA HIS A 231 -7.39 -11.62 27.12
C HIS A 231 -7.19 -11.24 25.66
N LYS A 232 -6.08 -10.57 25.36
CA LYS A 232 -5.79 -10.01 24.04
C LYS A 232 -4.40 -10.41 23.60
N GLU A 233 -4.26 -10.74 22.32
CA GLU A 233 -2.99 -11.18 21.75
C GLU A 233 -2.82 -10.60 20.34
N PHE A 234 -1.59 -10.27 19.96
CA PHE A 234 -1.29 -9.69 18.64
C PHE A 234 -1.69 -10.60 17.47
N ARG A 235 -1.64 -11.93 17.66
CA ARG A 235 -1.98 -12.90 16.61
C ARG A 235 -3.43 -12.84 16.16
N PHE A 236 -4.34 -12.35 17.02
CA PHE A 236 -5.74 -12.20 16.64
C PHE A 236 -5.96 -11.08 15.61
N VAL A 237 -5.02 -10.14 15.46
CA VAL A 237 -5.09 -9.05 14.46
C VAL A 237 -4.58 -9.49 13.08
N TYR A 238 -3.84 -10.59 12.99
CA TYR A 238 -3.29 -11.05 11.71
C TYR A 238 -4.32 -11.26 10.57
N PRO A 239 -5.55 -11.71 10.83
CA PRO A 239 -6.59 -11.83 9.81
C PRO A 239 -6.93 -10.53 9.08
N VAL A 240 -6.76 -9.37 9.73
CA VAL A 240 -7.10 -8.06 9.10
C VAL A 240 -5.92 -7.43 8.35
N LEU A 241 -4.71 -7.95 8.54
CA LEU A 241 -3.49 -7.38 7.96
C LEU A 241 -3.48 -7.27 6.44
N PRO A 242 -3.97 -8.27 5.67
CA PRO A 242 -4.02 -8.17 4.21
C PRO A 242 -4.78 -6.94 3.73
N PHE A 243 -5.90 -6.61 4.38
CA PHE A 243 -6.66 -5.41 4.07
C PHE A 243 -5.87 -4.14 4.42
N CYS A 244 -5.21 -4.10 5.58
CA CYS A 244 -4.37 -2.96 5.97
C CYS A 244 -3.20 -2.72 4.99
N MET A 245 -2.63 -3.79 4.42
CA MET A 245 -1.55 -3.68 3.44
C MET A 245 -2.03 -3.15 2.09
N ILE A 246 -3.28 -3.43 1.69
CA ILE A 246 -3.88 -2.83 0.49
C ILE A 246 -3.93 -1.29 0.63
N PHE A 247 -4.45 -0.79 1.77
CA PHE A 247 -4.48 0.66 2.04
C PHE A 247 -3.09 1.27 2.11
N SER A 248 -2.14 0.58 2.74
CA SER A 248 -0.74 1.02 2.77
C SER A 248 -0.13 1.12 1.37
N GLY A 249 -0.46 0.16 0.49
CA GLY A 249 -0.04 0.16 -0.92
C GLY A 249 -0.64 1.32 -1.72
N MET A 250 -1.93 1.61 -1.52
CA MET A 250 -2.60 2.77 -2.15
C MET A 250 -1.94 4.09 -1.77
N SER A 251 -1.61 4.27 -0.47
CA SER A 251 -0.91 5.46 -0.01
C SER A 251 0.45 5.62 -0.69
N LEU A 252 1.25 4.55 -0.76
CA LEU A 252 2.60 4.65 -1.31
C LEU A 252 2.61 4.86 -2.84
N ALA A 253 1.69 4.23 -3.55
CA ALA A 253 1.54 4.39 -5.00
C ALA A 253 1.30 5.84 -5.40
N ASN A 254 0.59 6.62 -4.57
CA ASN A 254 0.35 8.04 -4.82
C ASN A 254 1.46 8.94 -4.25
N LEU A 255 2.11 8.53 -3.16
CA LEU A 255 3.15 9.33 -2.50
C LEU A 255 4.41 9.45 -3.37
N ILE A 256 4.83 8.39 -4.06
CA ILE A 256 6.04 8.40 -4.89
C ILE A 256 5.93 9.41 -6.05
N PRO A 257 4.87 9.37 -6.89
CA PRO A 257 4.65 10.39 -7.91
C PRO A 257 4.53 11.79 -7.32
N ALA A 258 3.81 11.97 -6.21
CA ALA A 258 3.64 13.28 -5.57
C ALA A 258 4.98 13.87 -5.08
N LEU A 259 5.84 13.06 -4.47
CA LEU A 259 7.18 13.49 -4.06
C LEU A 259 8.05 13.82 -5.27
N TYR A 260 7.97 13.01 -6.34
CA TYR A 260 8.72 13.27 -7.56
C TYR A 260 8.29 14.60 -8.21
N THR A 261 6.99 14.80 -8.41
CA THR A 261 6.48 16.02 -9.06
C THR A 261 6.71 17.26 -8.18
N GLY A 262 6.55 17.15 -6.87
CA GLY A 262 6.77 18.26 -5.93
C GLY A 262 8.24 18.63 -5.72
N LEU A 263 9.14 17.65 -5.62
CA LEU A 263 10.54 17.91 -5.26
C LEU A 263 11.47 18.05 -6.47
N ILE A 264 11.17 17.33 -7.56
CA ILE A 264 12.05 17.26 -8.73
C ILE A 264 11.45 18.10 -9.86
N GLN A 265 10.23 17.78 -10.30
CA GLN A 265 9.63 18.44 -11.47
C GLN A 265 9.46 19.96 -11.26
N GLN A 266 8.96 20.37 -10.10
CA GLN A 266 8.77 21.79 -9.76
C GLN A 266 10.09 22.53 -9.52
N ARG A 267 11.19 21.84 -9.21
CA ARG A 267 12.47 22.46 -8.87
C ARG A 267 13.06 23.25 -10.04
N GLY A 268 12.97 22.72 -11.26
CA GLY A 268 13.55 23.36 -12.45
C GLY A 268 13.06 24.81 -12.63
N PRO A 269 11.75 25.03 -12.84
CA PRO A 269 11.18 26.38 -13.00
C PRO A 269 11.47 27.31 -11.81
N LEU A 270 11.36 26.81 -10.58
CA LEU A 270 11.63 27.60 -9.36
C LEU A 270 13.10 28.06 -9.27
N CYS A 271 14.04 27.19 -9.62
CA CYS A 271 15.46 27.54 -9.67
C CYS A 271 15.74 28.57 -10.78
N SER A 272 15.13 28.41 -11.96
CA SER A 272 15.26 29.35 -13.08
C SER A 272 14.79 30.74 -12.68
N GLU A 273 13.63 30.83 -12.01
CA GLU A 273 13.07 32.07 -11.51
C GLU A 273 14.00 32.76 -10.50
N LYS A 274 14.58 32.01 -9.55
CA LYS A 274 15.51 32.56 -8.55
C LYS A 274 16.75 33.17 -9.20
N ILE A 275 17.30 32.53 -10.22
CA ILE A 275 18.47 33.02 -10.98
C ILE A 275 18.11 34.28 -11.76
N LEU A 276 16.94 34.30 -12.41
CA LEU A 276 16.44 35.46 -13.14
C LEU A 276 16.21 36.65 -12.20
N LYS A 277 15.50 36.45 -11.09
CA LYS A 277 15.26 37.50 -10.07
C LYS A 277 16.56 38.09 -9.54
N THR A 278 17.55 37.26 -9.23
CA THR A 278 18.86 37.74 -8.74
C THR A 278 19.56 38.59 -9.81
N SER A 279 19.52 38.13 -11.06
CA SER A 279 20.10 38.86 -12.19
C SER A 279 19.45 40.24 -12.34
N PHE A 280 18.12 40.31 -12.38
CA PHE A 280 17.38 41.56 -12.55
C PHE A 280 17.43 42.49 -11.32
N LYS A 281 17.53 41.96 -10.10
CA LYS A 281 17.71 42.77 -8.89
C LYS A 281 19.05 43.49 -8.88
N ASN A 282 20.13 42.80 -9.25
CA ASN A 282 21.46 43.42 -9.35
C ASN A 282 21.50 44.54 -10.39
N ILE A 283 20.69 44.43 -11.44
CA ILE A 283 20.57 45.43 -12.50
C ILE A 283 19.79 46.66 -12.03
N LYS A 284 18.75 46.51 -11.18
CA LYS A 284 18.01 47.67 -10.63
C LYS A 284 18.90 48.59 -9.79
N ASN A 285 19.99 48.06 -9.22
CA ASN A 285 20.98 48.87 -8.50
C ASN A 285 21.98 49.59 -9.41
N SER A 286 22.11 49.18 -10.68
CA SER A 286 22.85 49.93 -11.70
C SER A 286 21.89 50.87 -12.41
N ASN A 287 22.13 52.18 -12.38
CA ASN A 287 21.24 53.24 -12.93
C ASN A 287 21.01 53.20 -14.47
N THR A 288 21.27 52.09 -15.15
CA THR A 288 21.01 51.90 -16.57
C THR A 288 19.57 51.46 -16.80
N SER A 289 18.71 52.44 -17.07
CA SER A 289 17.28 52.31 -17.40
C SER A 289 17.04 51.73 -18.80
N SER A 290 17.65 50.58 -19.12
CA SER A 290 17.30 49.83 -20.33
C SER A 290 16.20 48.82 -20.00
N SER A 291 15.06 48.95 -20.69
CA SER A 291 13.92 48.04 -20.54
C SER A 291 14.33 46.64 -21.01
N LYS A 292 14.75 45.80 -20.07
CA LYS A 292 15.20 44.44 -20.36
C LYS A 292 14.01 43.54 -20.67
N ARG A 293 14.02 42.95 -21.86
CA ARG A 293 13.04 41.95 -22.29
C ARG A 293 13.54 40.55 -21.98
N LEU A 294 12.67 39.73 -21.41
CA LEU A 294 12.88 38.29 -21.19
C LEU A 294 11.95 37.54 -22.13
N VAL A 295 12.49 36.60 -22.91
CA VAL A 295 11.69 35.69 -23.73
C VAL A 295 11.78 34.30 -23.13
N ALA A 296 10.64 33.76 -22.73
CA ALA A 296 10.51 32.42 -22.22
C ALA A 296 9.84 31.53 -23.26
N LEU A 297 10.61 30.64 -23.88
CA LEU A 297 10.11 29.63 -24.83
C LEU A 297 9.50 28.41 -24.10
N MET A 298 9.18 28.60 -22.82
CA MET A 298 8.48 27.67 -21.95
C MET A 298 7.55 28.46 -21.04
N PHE A 299 6.50 27.82 -20.56
CA PHE A 299 5.54 28.45 -19.66
C PHE A 299 6.18 28.81 -18.30
N CYS A 300 6.00 30.05 -17.84
CA CYS A 300 6.53 30.53 -16.55
C CYS A 300 5.48 31.35 -15.80
N SER A 301 4.81 30.72 -14.82
CA SER A 301 3.69 31.34 -14.09
C SER A 301 4.06 32.16 -12.85
N HIS A 302 5.26 31.98 -12.29
CA HIS A 302 5.58 32.48 -10.94
C HIS A 302 6.44 33.76 -10.91
N LEU A 303 6.76 34.34 -12.07
CA LEU A 303 7.70 35.46 -12.19
C LEU A 303 7.02 36.82 -11.91
N HIS A 304 6.71 37.11 -10.64
CA HIS A 304 6.12 38.39 -10.22
C HIS A 304 7.17 39.50 -10.05
N CYS A 305 7.68 40.03 -11.17
CA CYS A 305 8.57 41.20 -11.19
C CYS A 305 8.16 42.11 -12.37
N PRO A 306 8.30 43.44 -12.26
CA PRO A 306 7.99 44.37 -13.34
C PRO A 306 9.07 44.26 -14.44
N LEU A 307 8.96 43.21 -15.25
CA LEU A 307 9.83 42.86 -16.36
C LEU A 307 8.96 42.70 -17.60
N ASN A 308 9.48 43.10 -18.76
CA ASN A 308 8.81 42.82 -20.02
C ASN A 308 9.07 41.36 -20.41
N LEU A 309 8.20 40.48 -19.94
CA LEU A 309 8.21 39.04 -20.20
C LEU A 309 7.31 38.73 -21.40
N ARG A 310 7.86 38.04 -22.40
CA ARG A 310 7.09 37.40 -23.48
C ARG A 310 7.25 35.88 -23.35
N PHE A 311 6.16 35.15 -23.36
CA PHE A 311 6.15 33.68 -23.43
C PHE A 311 5.28 33.23 -24.59
N LEU A 312 5.45 31.97 -25.03
CA LEU A 312 4.63 31.39 -26.10
C LEU A 312 3.23 31.11 -25.58
N GLU A 313 2.21 31.65 -26.24
CA GLU A 313 0.81 31.46 -25.86
C GLU A 313 0.20 30.20 -26.50
N CYS A 314 -0.64 29.49 -25.74
CA CYS A 314 -1.43 28.33 -26.19
C CYS A 314 -2.90 28.51 -25.78
N PRO A 315 -3.66 29.42 -26.41
CA PRO A 315 -5.08 29.58 -26.10
C PRO A 315 -5.87 28.33 -26.54
N PRO A 316 -6.89 27.89 -25.80
CA PRO A 316 -7.80 26.87 -26.31
C PRO A 316 -8.61 27.43 -27.48
N ASP A 317 -8.88 26.61 -28.50
CA ASP A 317 -9.79 27.01 -29.58
C ASP A 317 -11.22 27.16 -29.05
N LEU A 318 -11.76 28.37 -29.14
CA LEU A 318 -13.15 28.69 -28.81
C LEU A 318 -14.03 28.86 -30.05
N THR A 319 -13.45 28.73 -31.24
CA THR A 319 -14.10 28.97 -32.53
C THR A 319 -14.60 27.68 -33.20
N GLY A 320 -14.09 26.51 -32.79
CA GLY A 320 -14.49 25.21 -33.32
C GLY A 320 -13.90 24.91 -34.70
N ASN A 321 -12.76 25.52 -35.02
CA ASN A 321 -12.07 25.34 -36.29
C ASN A 321 -11.04 24.20 -36.18
N GLU A 322 -11.20 23.15 -36.99
CA GLU A 322 -10.28 22.01 -37.02
C GLU A 322 -8.86 22.38 -37.49
N GLU A 323 -8.70 23.53 -38.16
CA GLU A 323 -7.39 24.06 -38.60
C GLU A 323 -6.78 25.08 -37.63
N TYR A 324 -7.30 25.20 -36.40
CA TYR A 324 -6.71 26.10 -35.40
C TYR A 324 -5.30 25.64 -35.01
N VAL A 325 -4.33 26.55 -35.13
CA VAL A 325 -2.93 26.34 -34.72
C VAL A 325 -2.54 27.46 -33.76
N ASP A 326 -2.05 27.11 -32.57
CA ASP A 326 -1.65 28.10 -31.57
C ASP A 326 -0.24 28.69 -31.82
N GLU A 327 0.12 29.77 -31.12
CA GLU A 327 1.43 30.44 -31.31
C GLU A 327 2.60 29.48 -31.02
N ALA A 328 2.46 28.62 -30.02
CA ALA A 328 3.49 27.64 -29.70
C ALA A 328 3.62 26.58 -30.79
N ASP A 329 2.53 26.07 -31.34
CA ASP A 329 2.52 25.13 -32.46
C ASP A 329 3.25 25.73 -33.68
N VAL A 330 2.95 27.00 -34.01
CA VAL A 330 3.66 27.73 -35.08
C VAL A 330 5.16 27.82 -34.75
N PHE A 331 5.52 28.18 -33.52
CA PHE A 331 6.92 28.24 -33.10
C PHE A 331 7.63 26.89 -33.21
N PHE A 332 7.04 25.82 -32.67
CA PHE A 332 7.65 24.48 -32.67
C PHE A 332 7.70 23.83 -34.07
N SER A 333 6.93 24.33 -35.05
CA SER A 333 7.05 23.89 -36.46
C SER A 333 8.35 24.37 -37.13
N ASN A 334 8.82 25.59 -36.79
CA ASN A 334 10.09 26.15 -37.28
C ASN A 334 10.62 27.23 -36.32
N PRO A 335 11.33 26.85 -35.24
CA PRO A 335 11.74 27.79 -34.19
C PRO A 335 12.66 28.91 -34.68
N LEU A 336 13.55 28.57 -35.61
CA LEU A 336 14.56 29.49 -36.13
C LEU A 336 13.93 30.58 -37.00
N HIS A 337 13.00 30.22 -37.89
CA HIS A 337 12.25 31.18 -38.68
C HIS A 337 11.41 32.10 -37.79
N TRP A 338 10.71 31.54 -36.82
CA TRP A 338 9.88 32.31 -35.88
C TRP A 338 10.71 33.33 -35.09
N LEU A 339 11.90 32.95 -34.60
CA LEU A 339 12.79 33.86 -33.86
C LEU A 339 13.29 35.02 -34.72
N ARG A 340 13.68 34.76 -35.97
CA ARG A 340 14.14 35.81 -36.91
C ARG A 340 13.02 36.77 -37.27
N MET A 341 11.81 36.26 -37.48
CA MET A 341 10.63 37.10 -37.76
C MET A 341 10.19 37.92 -36.54
N SER A 342 10.26 37.33 -35.34
CA SER A 342 9.89 38.02 -34.10
C SER A 342 10.91 39.08 -33.65
N PHE A 343 12.18 38.92 -34.01
CA PHE A 343 13.27 39.80 -33.62
C PHE A 343 14.15 40.23 -34.81
N PRO A 344 13.60 41.05 -35.75
CA PRO A 344 14.30 41.41 -36.97
C PRO A 344 15.44 42.43 -36.77
N SER A 345 15.50 43.11 -35.62
CA SER A 345 16.46 44.20 -35.37
C SER A 345 17.11 44.10 -34.00
N GLN A 346 18.32 44.67 -33.85
CA GLN A 346 19.08 44.58 -32.59
C GLN A 346 18.38 45.26 -31.39
N SER A 347 17.49 46.23 -31.65
CA SER A 347 16.72 46.94 -30.63
C SER A 347 15.57 46.10 -30.06
N THR A 348 15.09 45.09 -30.79
CA THR A 348 13.98 44.23 -30.34
C THR A 348 14.44 42.96 -29.64
N LEU A 349 15.71 42.57 -29.81
CA LEU A 349 16.32 41.37 -29.22
C LEU A 349 16.17 41.32 -27.69
N PRO A 350 15.86 40.14 -27.12
CA PRO A 350 15.77 39.96 -25.69
C PRO A 350 17.15 40.01 -24.99
N SER A 351 17.12 40.37 -23.71
CA SER A 351 18.30 40.31 -22.83
C SER A 351 18.63 38.89 -22.39
N HIS A 352 17.57 38.12 -22.10
CA HIS A 352 17.61 36.77 -21.57
C HIS A 352 16.66 35.89 -22.38
N ILE A 353 17.09 34.67 -22.70
CA ILE A 353 16.26 33.65 -23.33
C ILE A 353 16.23 32.43 -22.40
N LEU A 354 15.02 31.97 -22.09
CA LEU A 354 14.78 30.75 -21.31
C LEU A 354 14.21 29.68 -22.25
N LEU A 355 14.86 28.53 -22.35
CA LEU A 355 14.48 27.45 -23.26
C LEU A 355 14.83 26.06 -22.72
N PHE A 356 14.20 25.02 -23.25
CA PHE A 356 14.56 23.63 -22.96
C PHE A 356 15.72 23.17 -23.83
N ASP A 357 16.57 22.29 -23.30
CA ASP A 357 17.73 21.72 -24.00
C ASP A 357 17.44 21.09 -25.38
N CYS A 358 16.24 20.54 -25.57
CA CYS A 358 15.80 20.02 -26.87
C CYS A 358 15.83 21.08 -27.99
N LEU A 359 15.52 22.34 -27.67
CA LEU A 359 15.50 23.45 -28.64
C LEU A 359 16.89 24.01 -28.94
N GLU A 360 17.91 23.73 -28.12
CA GLU A 360 19.24 24.34 -28.21
C GLU A 360 19.87 24.15 -29.61
N LYS A 361 19.73 22.94 -30.17
CA LYS A 361 20.30 22.62 -31.48
C LYS A 361 19.63 23.38 -32.62
N GLU A 362 18.30 23.53 -32.56
CA GLU A 362 17.49 24.13 -33.63
C GLU A 362 17.67 25.65 -33.73
N ILE A 363 17.94 26.32 -32.60
CA ILE A 363 18.11 27.77 -32.54
C ILE A 363 19.59 28.20 -32.42
N SER A 364 20.52 27.25 -32.53
CA SER A 364 21.96 27.47 -32.29
C SER A 364 22.53 28.60 -33.15
N SER A 365 22.20 28.65 -34.45
CA SER A 365 22.64 29.73 -35.34
C SER A 365 22.15 31.10 -34.90
N PHE A 366 20.90 31.22 -34.44
CA PHE A 366 20.36 32.48 -33.92
C PHE A 366 21.06 32.93 -32.63
N LEU A 367 21.42 31.99 -31.75
CA LEU A 367 22.15 32.28 -30.53
C LEU A 367 23.58 32.79 -30.83
N GLU A 368 24.27 32.16 -31.78
CA GLU A 368 25.63 32.54 -32.20
C GLU A 368 25.64 33.88 -32.94
N GLU A 369 24.76 34.07 -33.93
CA GLU A 369 24.62 35.31 -34.72
C GLU A 369 24.41 36.53 -33.79
N ASN A 370 23.65 36.37 -32.71
CA ASN A 370 23.29 37.45 -31.78
C ASN A 370 24.15 37.49 -30.50
N ARG A 371 25.22 36.69 -30.43
CA ARG A 371 26.18 36.65 -29.29
C ARG A 371 25.51 36.35 -27.95
N PHE A 372 24.61 35.38 -27.91
CA PHE A 372 24.07 34.84 -26.65
C PHE A 372 25.04 33.83 -26.05
N ALA A 373 25.21 33.87 -24.73
CA ALA A 373 26.05 32.95 -23.98
C ALA A 373 25.26 32.26 -22.88
N LYS A 374 25.53 30.96 -22.68
CA LYS A 374 24.87 30.12 -21.68
C LYS A 374 25.31 30.57 -20.28
N LYS A 375 24.35 30.96 -19.45
CA LYS A 375 24.57 31.44 -18.07
C LYS A 375 24.31 30.36 -17.03
N ALA A 376 23.28 29.54 -17.24
CA ALA A 376 22.93 28.47 -16.32
C ALA A 376 22.23 27.33 -17.08
N GLU A 377 22.41 26.13 -16.54
CA GLU A 377 21.75 24.91 -16.95
C GLU A 377 21.18 24.24 -15.69
N ILE A 378 19.88 23.94 -15.72
CA ILE A 378 19.12 23.52 -14.54
C ILE A 378 18.34 22.27 -14.89
N PHE A 379 18.51 21.23 -14.08
CA PHE A 379 17.76 19.99 -14.26
C PHE A 379 16.25 20.19 -14.04
N HIS A 380 15.41 19.66 -14.94
CA HIS A 380 13.95 19.77 -14.88
C HIS A 380 13.25 18.42 -14.70
N THR A 381 13.51 17.44 -15.58
CA THR A 381 12.80 16.15 -15.56
C THR A 381 13.70 15.00 -16.03
N HIS A 382 13.48 13.80 -15.48
CA HIS A 382 14.09 12.57 -15.99
C HIS A 382 13.35 12.00 -17.22
N PHE A 383 12.13 12.48 -17.48
CA PHE A 383 11.25 11.99 -18.53
C PHE A 383 10.91 13.17 -19.46
N PRO A 384 11.81 13.56 -20.38
CA PRO A 384 11.52 14.56 -21.40
C PRO A 384 10.53 13.97 -22.43
N GLU A 385 9.55 14.76 -22.85
CA GLU A 385 8.53 14.34 -23.82
C GLU A 385 8.10 15.52 -24.70
N GLY A 386 8.10 15.32 -26.02
CA GLY A 386 7.71 16.33 -27.01
C GLY A 386 8.46 17.64 -26.84
N ARG A 387 7.75 18.69 -26.39
CA ARG A 387 8.26 20.06 -26.18
C ARG A 387 9.07 20.24 -24.89
N VAL A 388 9.02 19.27 -23.97
CA VAL A 388 9.64 19.36 -22.65
C VAL A 388 11.00 18.68 -22.66
N GLY A 389 12.05 19.46 -22.43
CA GLY A 389 13.43 18.98 -22.35
C GLY A 389 13.85 18.52 -20.95
N ARG A 390 15.01 17.85 -20.87
CA ARG A 390 15.56 17.32 -19.61
C ARG A 390 16.05 18.47 -18.72
N ASN A 391 16.73 19.44 -19.34
CA ASN A 391 17.29 20.61 -18.68
C ASN A 391 16.67 21.92 -19.21
N ILE A 392 16.58 22.91 -18.33
CA ILE A 392 16.23 24.29 -18.63
C ILE A 392 17.53 25.09 -18.77
N LEU A 393 17.66 25.80 -19.88
CA LEU A 393 18.82 26.61 -20.23
C LEU A 393 18.47 28.10 -20.15
N ILE A 394 19.39 28.87 -19.58
CA ILE A 394 19.30 30.33 -19.51
C ILE A 394 20.44 30.93 -20.33
N TYR A 395 20.09 31.64 -21.39
CA TYR A 395 21.03 32.41 -22.21
C TYR A 395 20.94 33.89 -21.91
N THR A 396 22.09 34.56 -21.94
CA THR A 396 22.20 36.01 -21.78
C THR A 396 23.00 36.64 -22.91
N ARG A 397 22.57 37.81 -23.37
CA ARG A 397 23.27 38.52 -24.45
C ARG A 397 24.63 39.03 -24.00
N GLY A 398 25.65 38.91 -24.84
CA GLY A 398 27.05 39.24 -24.54
C GLY A 398 27.32 40.67 -24.06
N SER A 399 26.46 41.65 -24.37
CA SER A 399 26.57 43.01 -23.84
C SER A 399 26.30 43.11 -22.32
N GLU A 400 25.60 42.14 -21.74
CA GLU A 400 25.30 42.08 -20.30
C GLU A 400 26.30 41.27 -19.47
N LEU A 401 27.23 40.55 -20.14
CA LEU A 401 28.30 39.81 -19.46
C LEU A 401 29.45 40.70 -18.98
N LYS A 402 29.53 41.94 -19.48
CA LYS A 402 30.61 42.89 -19.15
C LYS A 402 30.42 43.62 -17.81
N THR A 403 29.31 43.42 -17.11
CA THR A 403 29.05 44.02 -15.79
C THR A 403 29.32 43.04 -14.65
N LYS A 404 30.47 42.35 -14.68
CA LYS A 404 30.95 41.54 -13.57
C LYS A 404 32.13 42.23 -12.89
#